data_AF-A0A7S1ZKT5-F1
#
_entry.id   AF-A0A7S1ZKT5-F1
#
_cell.length_a   1.000
_cell.length_b   1.000
_cell.length_c   1.000
_cell.angle_alpha   90.00
_cell.angle_beta   90.00
_cell.angle_gamma   90.00
#
_symmetry.space_group_name_H-M   'P 1'
#
loop_
_entity.id
_entity.type
_entity.pdbx_description
1 polymer ?
#
loop_
_entity_poly.entity_id
_entity_poly.type
_entity_poly.pdbx_seq_one_letter_code
_entity_poly.pdbx_strand_id
1 'polypeptide(L)'
;MSNVYGFDFLKAEHNLPGTRDDPTLQPPYSTAPSEEAPITVTTATDEDHHAALVAAAEAKNPLEKQFDILAFLQAHRSSKCIPPSIIYAKTGIDLSEGGADDDVAKMLENNPKVCIEEMPDPENPSLLILTYGYQAKFSNVHDKIGLLAQINRCKNGVATRDLIDAYDGVLNDLNELVTGGEVLAVQNPEDKDRVLFPRGETFLVELD
;
A
#
# COMPACT_ATOMS: atom_id res chain seq x y z
N MET A 1 -53.61 30.85 -3.33
CA MET A 1 -52.55 30.07 -3.98
C MET A 1 -51.44 29.89 -2.95
N SER A 2 -51.37 28.72 -2.32
CA SER A 2 -50.45 28.43 -1.22
C SER A 2 -49.93 27.01 -1.42
N ASN A 3 -48.74 26.88 -1.99
CA ASN A 3 -48.06 25.60 -2.10
C ASN A 3 -47.18 25.43 -0.87
N VAL A 4 -47.66 24.59 0.05
CA VAL A 4 -46.90 24.03 1.16
C VAL A 4 -46.20 22.79 0.61
N TYR A 5 -44.88 22.84 0.46
CA TYR A 5 -44.05 21.65 0.22
C TYR A 5 -43.19 21.43 1.46
N GLY A 6 -43.67 20.53 2.32
CA GLY A 6 -42.92 19.96 3.43
C GLY A 6 -42.02 18.83 2.95
N PHE A 7 -40.82 18.78 3.55
CA PHE A 7 -39.84 17.71 3.40
C PHE A 7 -40.43 16.36 3.83
N ASP A 8 -40.60 15.43 2.88
CA ASP A 8 -41.09 14.07 3.16
C ASP A 8 -40.26 13.04 2.37
N PHE A 9 -38.96 12.95 2.68
CA PHE A 9 -38.00 12.06 2.03
C PHE A 9 -37.59 10.83 2.87
N LEU A 10 -38.29 10.53 3.97
CA LEU A 10 -37.88 9.45 4.90
C LEU A 10 -38.97 8.42 5.21
N LYS A 11 -39.81 8.07 4.22
CA LYS A 11 -40.59 6.82 4.28
C LYS A 11 -40.57 6.09 2.94
N ALA A 12 -39.49 5.36 2.71
CA ALA A 12 -39.49 4.23 1.78
C ALA A 12 -39.63 2.93 2.60
N GLU A 13 -40.85 2.65 3.07
CA GLU A 13 -41.21 1.28 3.45
C GLU A 13 -41.48 0.49 2.16
N HIS A 14 -40.69 -0.55 1.95
CA HIS A 14 -40.73 -1.42 0.79
C HIS A 14 -41.88 -2.45 0.95
N ASN A 15 -43.09 -2.11 0.49
CA ASN A 15 -44.19 -3.05 0.31
C ASN A 15 -44.47 -3.22 -1.19
N LEU A 16 -44.24 -4.42 -1.74
CA LEU A 16 -44.73 -4.82 -3.06
C LEU A 16 -45.97 -5.72 -2.93
N PRO A 17 -47.02 -5.53 -3.76
CA PRO A 17 -48.30 -6.26 -3.66
C PRO A 17 -48.46 -7.38 -4.71
N GLY A 18 -49.35 -8.34 -4.43
CA GLY A 18 -50.37 -8.76 -5.42
C GLY A 18 -50.35 -10.21 -5.98
N THR A 19 -50.92 -11.12 -5.20
CA THR A 19 -51.87 -12.23 -5.50
C THR A 19 -52.23 -12.61 -6.95
N ARG A 20 -52.28 -13.93 -7.23
CA ARG A 20 -53.31 -14.62 -8.07
C ARG A 20 -53.37 -16.13 -7.79
N ASP A 21 -54.59 -16.68 -7.85
CA ASP A 21 -55.09 -17.93 -7.26
C ASP A 21 -54.81 -19.27 -8.00
N ASP A 22 -54.52 -20.33 -7.21
CA ASP A 22 -54.92 -21.79 -7.19
C ASP A 22 -54.94 -22.71 -8.46
N PRO A 23 -55.02 -24.08 -8.35
CA PRO A 23 -54.80 -25.00 -7.21
C PRO A 23 -54.01 -26.32 -7.52
N THR A 24 -53.90 -27.19 -6.52
CA THR A 24 -53.62 -28.66 -6.50
C THR A 24 -52.17 -29.19 -6.54
N LEU A 25 -51.68 -29.67 -5.39
CA LEU A 25 -51.25 -31.06 -5.09
C LEU A 25 -50.48 -31.13 -3.74
N GLN A 26 -51.04 -31.83 -2.75
CA GLN A 26 -50.30 -32.44 -1.61
C GLN A 26 -49.78 -33.85 -2.03
N PRO A 27 -48.98 -34.64 -1.27
CA PRO A 27 -48.54 -34.58 0.16
C PRO A 27 -47.03 -35.03 0.35
N PRO A 28 -46.53 -35.61 1.49
CA PRO A 28 -46.56 -35.21 2.91
C PRO A 28 -45.20 -35.34 3.70
N TYR A 29 -45.23 -34.93 4.99
CA TYR A 29 -44.37 -35.31 6.14
C TYR A 29 -42.87 -34.94 6.15
N SER A 30 -42.43 -34.13 7.13
CA SER A 30 -41.83 -34.63 8.39
C SER A 30 -41.29 -33.49 9.28
N THR A 31 -41.43 -33.67 10.58
CA THR A 31 -41.16 -32.74 11.68
C THR A 31 -39.80 -33.07 12.31
N ALA A 32 -38.91 -32.09 12.53
CA ALA A 32 -38.15 -31.86 13.78
C ALA A 32 -36.97 -30.88 13.61
N PRO A 33 -36.60 -30.13 14.67
CA PRO A 33 -35.61 -29.05 14.65
C PRO A 33 -34.22 -29.54 15.08
N SER A 34 -33.14 -28.89 14.63
CA SER A 34 -31.79 -29.11 15.17
C SER A 34 -31.00 -27.81 15.21
N GLU A 35 -30.86 -27.32 16.44
CA GLU A 35 -29.70 -26.64 17.03
C GLU A 35 -28.96 -25.58 16.19
N GLU A 36 -29.31 -24.33 16.49
CA GLU A 36 -28.42 -23.18 16.36
C GLU A 36 -27.16 -23.41 17.21
N ALA A 37 -26.05 -23.72 16.54
CA ALA A 37 -24.73 -23.62 17.15
C ALA A 37 -24.37 -22.14 17.32
N PRO A 38 -23.94 -21.69 18.51
CA PRO A 38 -23.51 -20.32 18.73
C PRO A 38 -22.20 -20.11 17.98
N ILE A 39 -22.23 -19.24 16.96
CA ILE A 39 -21.03 -18.71 16.32
C ILE A 39 -20.28 -17.94 17.41
N THR A 40 -19.25 -18.58 17.97
CA THR A 40 -18.37 -17.96 18.95
C THR A 40 -17.50 -16.99 18.16
N VAL A 41 -17.92 -15.73 18.13
CA VAL A 41 -17.07 -14.62 17.68
C VAL A 41 -15.98 -14.49 18.72
N THR A 42 -14.85 -15.18 18.52
CA THR A 42 -13.60 -14.88 19.22
C THR A 42 -13.14 -13.50 18.75
N THR A 43 -13.55 -12.47 19.48
CA THR A 43 -12.83 -11.20 19.55
C THR A 43 -11.52 -11.47 20.28
N ALA A 44 -10.51 -12.00 19.58
CA ALA A 44 -9.14 -11.82 20.00
C ALA A 44 -8.87 -10.32 19.93
N THR A 45 -8.72 -9.71 21.09
CA THR A 45 -8.54 -8.27 21.28
C THR A 45 -7.25 -7.83 20.58
N ASP A 46 -7.34 -6.78 19.75
CA ASP A 46 -6.19 -6.19 19.04
C ASP A 46 -5.00 -5.85 19.99
N GLU A 47 -5.29 -5.68 21.29
CA GLU A 47 -4.31 -5.46 22.36
C GLU A 47 -3.38 -6.67 22.60
N ASP A 48 -3.88 -7.90 22.51
CA ASP A 48 -3.04 -9.11 22.71
C ASP A 48 -2.05 -9.30 21.54
N HIS A 49 -2.48 -8.91 20.33
CA HIS A 49 -1.63 -8.94 19.15
C HIS A 49 -0.56 -7.85 19.19
N HIS A 50 -0.89 -6.64 19.66
CA HIS A 50 0.09 -5.56 19.82
C HIS A 50 1.14 -5.89 20.89
N ALA A 51 0.72 -6.41 22.04
CA ALA A 51 1.65 -6.83 23.10
C ALA A 51 2.62 -7.93 22.65
N ALA A 52 2.14 -8.89 21.85
CA ALA A 52 2.99 -9.92 21.27
C ALA A 52 4.01 -9.35 20.25
N LEU A 53 3.61 -8.34 19.47
CA LEU A 53 4.51 -7.65 18.53
C LEU A 53 5.60 -6.86 19.25
N VAL A 54 5.25 -6.12 20.32
CA VAL A 54 6.22 -5.38 21.13
C VAL A 54 7.22 -6.33 21.78
N ALA A 55 6.76 -7.42 22.41
CA ALA A 55 7.65 -8.41 23.00
C ALA A 55 8.57 -9.09 21.97
N ALA A 56 8.04 -9.36 20.76
CA ALA A 56 8.84 -9.88 19.65
C ALA A 56 9.84 -8.85 19.10
N ALA A 57 9.49 -7.56 19.11
CA ALA A 57 10.39 -6.48 18.71
C ALA A 57 11.53 -6.31 19.71
N GLU A 58 11.25 -6.31 21.01
CA GLU A 58 12.27 -6.16 22.06
C GLU A 58 13.37 -7.23 22.01
N ALA A 59 13.02 -8.46 21.63
CA ALA A 59 13.97 -9.56 21.51
C ALA A 59 14.88 -9.48 20.26
N LYS A 60 14.56 -8.62 19.29
CA LYS A 60 15.28 -8.50 18.01
C LYS A 60 16.48 -7.57 18.13
N ASN A 61 17.50 -7.87 17.33
CA ASN A 61 18.67 -7.01 17.19
C ASN A 61 18.26 -5.65 16.56
N PRO A 62 18.84 -4.51 16.97
CA PRO A 62 18.63 -3.21 16.31
C PRO A 62 18.65 -3.21 14.77
N LEU A 63 19.52 -4.03 14.15
CA LEU A 63 19.56 -4.19 12.69
C LEU A 63 18.31 -4.85 12.10
N GLU A 64 17.76 -5.84 12.79
CA GLU A 64 16.53 -6.53 12.36
C GLU A 64 15.33 -5.59 12.53
N LYS A 65 15.29 -4.82 13.62
CA LYS A 65 14.30 -3.75 13.83
C LYS A 65 14.34 -2.74 12.68
N GLN A 66 15.53 -2.28 12.30
CA GLN A 66 15.69 -1.38 11.16
C GLN A 66 15.15 -2.00 9.86
N PHE A 67 15.45 -3.27 9.60
CA PHE A 67 14.97 -3.96 8.41
C PHE A 67 13.44 -4.09 8.38
N ASP A 68 12.83 -4.45 9.51
CA ASP A 68 11.37 -4.56 9.64
C ASP A 68 10.67 -3.21 9.39
N ILE A 69 11.24 -2.11 9.92
CA ILE A 69 10.74 -0.75 9.66
C ILE A 69 10.87 -0.42 8.17
N LEU A 70 12.02 -0.69 7.54
CA LEU A 70 12.22 -0.42 6.12
C LEU A 70 11.23 -1.21 5.24
N ALA A 71 10.99 -2.49 5.57
CA ALA A 71 10.01 -3.31 4.87
C ALA A 71 8.59 -2.73 5.03
N PHE A 72 8.25 -2.25 6.23
CA PHE A 72 6.98 -1.58 6.50
C PHE A 72 6.83 -0.28 5.71
N LEU A 73 7.86 0.58 5.71
CA LEU A 73 7.86 1.83 4.95
C LEU A 73 7.79 1.57 3.44
N GLN A 74 8.49 0.55 2.93
CA GLN A 74 8.45 0.17 1.53
C GLN A 74 7.05 -0.31 1.11
N ALA A 75 6.36 -1.08 1.95
CA ALA A 75 4.98 -1.51 1.71
C ALA A 75 4.00 -0.31 1.70
N HIS A 76 4.31 0.75 2.44
CA HIS A 76 3.51 1.97 2.51
C HIS A 76 4.15 3.14 1.74
N ARG A 77 4.93 2.88 0.70
CA ARG A 77 5.59 3.91 -0.14
C ARG A 77 4.64 4.93 -0.77
N SER A 78 3.36 4.60 -0.92
CA SER A 78 2.31 5.53 -1.37
C SER A 78 1.93 6.55 -0.29
N SER A 79 2.19 6.24 0.98
CA SER A 79 1.95 7.07 2.15
C SER A 79 3.22 7.87 2.43
N LYS A 80 3.37 9.02 1.74
CA LYS A 80 4.59 9.84 1.70
C LYS A 80 5.41 9.89 3.00
N CYS A 81 4.74 10.20 4.11
CA CYS A 81 5.38 10.33 5.42
C CYS A 81 4.47 9.70 6.48
N ILE A 82 5.04 8.87 7.36
CA ILE A 82 4.32 8.12 8.38
C ILE A 82 4.84 8.53 9.76
N PRO A 83 3.96 8.88 10.72
CA PRO A 83 4.35 9.25 12.06
C PRO A 83 4.83 8.04 12.89
N PRO A 84 5.65 8.26 13.93
CA PRO A 84 6.22 7.21 14.76
C PRO A 84 5.15 6.36 15.47
N SER A 85 4.02 6.97 15.80
CA SER A 85 2.88 6.31 16.45
C SER A 85 2.29 5.17 15.61
N ILE A 86 2.19 5.36 14.29
CA ILE A 86 1.66 4.34 13.38
C ILE A 86 2.69 3.21 13.18
N ILE A 87 3.97 3.57 13.12
CA ILE A 87 5.06 2.59 13.03
C ILE A 87 5.06 1.71 14.29
N TYR A 88 4.95 2.31 15.48
CA TYR A 88 4.86 1.59 16.74
C TYR A 88 3.61 0.70 16.81
N ALA A 89 2.46 1.17 16.36
CA ALA A 89 1.23 0.38 16.34
C ALA A 89 1.32 -0.88 15.45
N LYS A 90 2.12 -0.83 14.38
CA LYS A 90 2.24 -1.95 13.42
C LYS A 90 3.46 -2.84 13.62
N THR A 91 4.56 -2.28 14.10
CA THR A 91 5.83 -2.98 14.25
C THR A 91 6.20 -3.27 15.70
N GLY A 92 5.58 -2.55 16.66
CA GLY A 92 5.95 -2.61 18.07
C GLY A 92 7.27 -1.92 18.42
N ILE A 93 7.91 -1.23 17.46
CA ILE A 93 9.21 -0.56 17.64
C ILE A 93 8.99 0.93 17.93
N ASP A 94 9.57 1.43 19.02
CA ASP A 94 9.32 2.78 19.51
C ASP A 94 10.38 3.77 19.02
N LEU A 95 10.00 4.57 18.02
CA LEU A 95 10.82 5.61 17.40
C LEU A 95 10.52 7.01 17.96
N SER A 96 9.86 7.12 19.12
CA SER A 96 9.62 8.41 19.78
C SER A 96 10.93 9.03 20.31
N GLU A 97 10.94 10.36 20.49
CA GLU A 97 12.12 11.09 20.96
C GLU A 97 12.51 10.64 22.38
N GLY A 98 13.66 9.98 22.51
CA GLY A 98 14.12 9.38 23.78
C GLY A 98 13.46 8.04 24.13
N GLY A 99 12.81 7.39 23.16
CA GLY A 99 12.20 6.06 23.30
C GLY A 99 13.21 4.92 23.46
N ALA A 100 12.70 3.70 23.63
CA ALA A 100 13.51 2.51 23.86
C ALA A 100 14.45 2.15 22.69
N ASP A 101 14.12 2.60 21.47
CA ASP A 101 14.86 2.28 20.24
C ASP A 101 15.54 3.50 19.60
N ASP A 102 16.02 4.46 20.40
CA ASP A 102 16.74 5.66 19.92
C ASP A 102 17.95 5.33 19.02
N ASP A 103 18.63 4.21 19.26
CA ASP A 103 19.70 3.72 18.40
C ASP A 103 19.21 3.40 16.98
N VAL A 104 18.00 2.82 16.85
CA VAL A 104 17.38 2.51 15.56
C VAL A 104 16.96 3.79 14.85
N ALA A 105 16.46 4.80 15.58
CA ALA A 105 16.14 6.10 15.02
C ALA A 105 17.38 6.78 14.40
N LYS A 106 18.52 6.78 15.10
CA LYS A 106 19.81 7.25 14.57
C LYS A 106 20.27 6.44 13.36
N MET A 107 20.02 5.13 13.33
CA MET A 107 20.34 4.30 12.16
C MET A 107 19.48 4.63 10.94
N LEU A 108 18.21 5.00 11.15
CA LEU A 108 17.31 5.43 10.08
C LEU A 108 17.70 6.79 9.52
N GLU A 109 18.13 7.74 10.36
CA GLU A 109 18.61 9.05 9.93
C GLU A 109 19.83 8.95 9.00
N ASN A 110 20.71 7.99 9.25
CA ASN A 110 21.88 7.74 8.41
C ASN A 110 21.56 6.96 7.12
N ASN A 111 20.32 6.48 6.94
CA ASN A 111 19.96 5.62 5.82
C ASN A 111 19.40 6.42 4.63
N PRO A 112 20.03 6.38 3.45
CA PRO A 112 19.57 7.14 2.27
C PRO A 112 18.24 6.63 1.67
N LYS A 113 17.72 5.49 2.15
CA LYS A 113 16.40 4.97 1.76
C LYS A 113 15.25 5.52 2.61
N VAL A 114 15.55 6.36 3.61
CA VAL A 114 14.54 6.92 4.50
C VAL A 114 14.57 8.43 4.35
N CYS A 115 13.41 9.02 4.06
CA CYS A 115 13.19 10.45 4.09
C CYS A 115 12.60 10.80 5.45
N ILE A 116 13.27 11.67 6.20
CA ILE A 116 12.80 12.18 7.49
C ILE A 116 12.33 13.61 7.29
N GLU A 117 11.08 13.88 7.63
CA GLU A 117 10.47 15.20 7.53
C GLU A 117 9.86 15.60 8.88
N GLU A 118 10.22 16.77 9.37
CA GLU A 118 9.60 17.38 10.55
C GLU A 118 8.30 18.05 10.14
N MET A 119 7.17 17.46 10.53
CA MET A 119 5.85 18.01 10.25
C MET A 119 5.20 18.53 11.54
N PRO A 120 4.50 19.68 11.51
CA PRO A 120 3.73 20.13 12.65
C PRO A 120 2.62 19.13 12.96
N ASP A 121 2.46 18.79 14.23
CA ASP A 121 1.45 17.85 14.68
C ASP A 121 0.05 18.36 14.27
N PRO A 122 -0.78 17.52 13.61
CA PRO A 122 -2.14 17.88 13.27
C PRO A 122 -3.00 18.26 14.49
N GLU A 123 -2.69 17.74 15.68
CA GLU A 123 -3.42 18.05 16.91
C GLU A 123 -2.85 19.28 17.63
N ASN A 124 -1.54 19.53 17.51
CA ASN A 124 -0.85 20.65 18.16
C ASN A 124 0.21 21.28 17.22
N PRO A 125 -0.13 22.30 16.42
CA PRO A 125 0.78 22.85 15.41
C PRO A 125 2.04 23.52 15.97
N SER A 126 2.15 23.65 17.30
CA SER A 126 3.35 24.11 18.01
C SER A 126 4.39 23.00 18.26
N LEU A 127 4.01 21.74 18.09
CA LEU A 127 4.90 20.58 18.24
C LEU A 127 5.26 20.05 16.85
N LEU A 128 6.53 19.74 16.64
CA LEU A 128 7.02 19.09 15.42
C LEU A 128 7.17 17.60 15.69
N ILE A 129 6.62 16.78 14.80
CA ILE A 129 6.75 15.32 14.84
C ILE A 129 7.66 14.90 13.69
N LEU A 130 8.65 14.07 14.01
CA LEU A 130 9.48 13.41 13.02
C LEU A 130 8.65 12.36 12.29
N THR A 131 8.43 12.56 11.01
CA THR A 131 7.73 11.60 10.15
C THR A 131 8.74 10.89 9.25
N TYR A 132 8.49 9.61 9.01
CA TYR A 132 9.39 8.74 8.24
C TYR A 132 8.71 8.28 6.95
N GLY A 133 9.38 8.45 5.82
CA GLY A 133 8.94 8.02 4.50
C GLY A 133 9.95 7.10 3.83
N TYR A 134 9.48 6.18 2.99
CA TYR A 134 10.38 5.40 2.13
C TYR A 134 10.83 6.24 0.94
N GLN A 135 12.14 6.34 0.74
CA GLN A 135 12.74 7.02 -0.40
C GLN A 135 13.26 6.00 -1.41
N ALA A 136 12.51 5.82 -2.50
CA ALA A 136 12.97 5.07 -3.64
C ALA A 136 14.17 5.78 -4.31
N LYS A 137 15.05 4.99 -4.95
CA LYS A 137 16.22 5.53 -5.67
C LYS A 137 15.85 6.58 -6.72
N PHE A 138 14.68 6.43 -7.33
CA PHE A 138 14.09 7.39 -8.25
C PHE A 138 12.78 7.95 -7.70
N SER A 139 12.85 8.69 -6.59
CA SER A 139 11.69 9.25 -5.89
C SER A 139 10.85 10.21 -6.74
N ASN A 140 11.42 10.83 -7.78
CA ASN A 140 10.72 11.81 -8.62
C ASN A 140 9.86 11.16 -9.73
N VAL A 141 9.88 9.84 -9.84
CA VAL A 141 9.16 9.08 -10.87
C VAL A 141 7.86 8.56 -10.28
N HIS A 142 6.74 9.15 -10.69
CA HIS A 142 5.42 8.78 -10.20
C HIS A 142 4.48 8.23 -11.28
N ASP A 143 4.81 8.48 -12.55
CA ASP A 143 3.97 8.13 -13.70
C ASP A 143 4.81 7.49 -14.81
N LYS A 144 4.13 6.77 -15.72
CA LYS A 144 4.72 6.18 -16.93
C LYS A 144 5.55 7.18 -17.76
N ILE A 145 5.07 8.41 -17.89
CA ILE A 145 5.78 9.48 -18.62
C ILE A 145 7.09 9.84 -17.91
N GLY A 146 7.05 9.98 -16.59
CA GLY A 146 8.23 10.23 -15.77
C GLY A 146 9.22 9.08 -15.82
N LEU A 147 8.73 7.85 -15.87
CA LEU A 147 9.53 6.63 -15.99
C LEU A 147 10.30 6.60 -17.31
N LEU A 148 9.62 6.85 -18.43
CA LEU A 148 10.26 6.94 -19.74
C LEU A 148 11.30 8.07 -19.79
N ALA A 149 10.96 9.25 -19.26
CA ALA A 149 11.89 10.37 -19.18
C ALA A 149 13.13 10.04 -18.35
N GLN A 150 12.96 9.29 -17.26
CA GLN A 150 14.07 8.86 -16.41
C GLN A 150 14.98 7.86 -17.12
N ILE A 151 14.41 6.87 -17.82
CA ILE A 151 15.18 5.91 -18.61
C ILE A 151 15.97 6.63 -19.72
N ASN A 152 15.36 7.63 -20.37
CA ASN A 152 16.01 8.43 -21.40
C ASN A 152 17.17 9.30 -20.89
N ARG A 153 17.15 9.70 -19.61
CA ARG A 153 18.28 10.41 -18.97
C ARG A 153 19.46 9.49 -18.67
N CYS A 154 19.20 8.21 -18.45
CA CYS A 154 20.21 7.23 -18.05
C CYS A 154 20.80 6.48 -19.25
N LYS A 155 21.83 7.10 -19.88
CA LYS A 155 22.51 6.52 -21.06
C LYS A 155 23.16 5.16 -20.82
N ASN A 156 23.58 4.88 -19.58
CA ASN A 156 24.23 3.62 -19.20
C ASN A 156 23.23 2.49 -18.90
N GLY A 157 21.94 2.77 -19.04
CA GLY A 157 20.86 1.88 -18.66
C GLY A 157 20.51 1.93 -17.17
N VAL A 158 19.34 1.41 -16.85
CA VAL A 158 18.80 1.35 -15.48
C VAL A 158 18.32 -0.06 -15.20
N ALA A 159 18.71 -0.62 -14.07
CA ALA A 159 18.23 -1.93 -13.63
C ALA A 159 16.76 -1.85 -13.22
N THR A 160 15.98 -2.88 -13.58
CA THR A 160 14.55 -2.92 -13.23
C THR A 160 14.36 -2.91 -11.72
N ARG A 161 15.22 -3.61 -10.97
CA ARG A 161 15.23 -3.61 -9.49
C ARG A 161 15.23 -2.21 -8.86
N ASP A 162 15.88 -1.25 -9.52
CA ASP A 162 16.00 0.13 -9.02
C ASP A 162 14.73 0.95 -9.26
N LEU A 163 13.87 0.52 -10.20
CA LEU A 163 12.66 1.22 -10.61
C LEU A 163 11.38 0.62 -10.01
N ILE A 164 11.40 -0.67 -9.63
CA ILE A 164 10.25 -1.39 -9.04
C ILE A 164 9.64 -0.65 -7.84
N ASP A 165 10.47 0.07 -7.11
CA ASP A 165 10.09 0.80 -5.91
C ASP A 165 9.58 2.23 -6.16
N ALA A 166 9.63 2.73 -7.40
CA ALA A 166 9.33 4.14 -7.70
C ALA A 166 7.84 4.49 -7.46
N TYR A 167 6.92 3.66 -7.96
CA TYR A 167 5.48 3.82 -7.76
C TYR A 167 4.74 2.48 -7.96
N ASP A 168 3.44 2.47 -7.66
CA ASP A 168 2.63 1.26 -7.81
C ASP A 168 2.24 1.02 -9.27
N GLY A 169 2.46 -0.21 -9.75
CA GLY A 169 2.19 -0.56 -11.14
C GLY A 169 3.36 -0.32 -12.12
N VAL A 170 4.53 0.13 -11.65
CA VAL A 170 5.75 0.30 -12.48
C VAL A 170 6.03 -0.90 -13.37
N LEU A 171 5.88 -2.13 -12.84
CA LEU A 171 6.17 -3.34 -13.61
C LEU A 171 5.27 -3.48 -14.84
N ASN A 172 4.00 -3.08 -14.75
CA ASN A 172 3.08 -3.12 -15.88
C ASN A 172 3.48 -2.08 -16.91
N ASP A 173 3.73 -0.84 -16.46
CA ASP A 173 4.16 0.24 -17.33
C ASP A 173 5.50 -0.06 -18.02
N LEU A 174 6.46 -0.67 -17.31
CA LEU A 174 7.71 -1.14 -17.89
C LEU A 174 7.48 -2.18 -18.98
N ASN A 175 6.62 -3.16 -18.74
CA ASN A 175 6.30 -4.18 -19.75
C ASN A 175 5.59 -3.56 -20.97
N GLU A 176 4.73 -2.56 -20.77
CA GLU A 176 4.10 -1.81 -21.87
C GLU A 176 5.12 -1.00 -22.67
N LEU A 177 6.07 -0.33 -22.02
CA LEU A 177 7.13 0.45 -22.68
C LEU A 177 8.07 -0.45 -23.49
N VAL A 178 8.36 -1.66 -22.99
CA VAL A 178 9.17 -2.66 -23.70
C VAL A 178 8.39 -3.24 -24.87
N THR A 179 7.12 -3.59 -24.69
CA THR A 179 6.26 -4.16 -25.74
C THR A 179 5.96 -3.14 -26.85
N GLY A 180 5.73 -1.88 -26.47
CA GLY A 180 5.60 -0.76 -27.41
C GLY A 180 6.92 -0.40 -28.10
N GLY A 181 8.05 -0.95 -27.62
CA GLY A 181 9.36 -0.70 -28.17
C GLY A 181 9.87 0.72 -27.89
N GLU A 182 9.34 1.44 -26.91
CA GLU A 182 9.87 2.76 -26.53
C GLU A 182 11.19 2.63 -25.77
N VAL A 183 11.39 1.50 -25.09
CA VAL A 183 12.56 1.18 -24.27
C VAL A 183 13.15 -0.17 -24.71
N LEU A 184 14.47 -0.28 -24.71
CA LEU A 184 15.18 -1.53 -24.95
C LEU A 184 15.40 -2.24 -23.62
N ALA A 185 14.90 -3.47 -23.46
CA ALA A 185 15.18 -4.29 -22.29
C ALA A 185 16.15 -5.41 -22.65
N VAL A 186 17.30 -5.43 -21.96
CA VAL A 186 18.28 -6.52 -22.05
C VAL A 186 18.17 -7.36 -20.79
N GLN A 187 17.84 -8.63 -20.93
CA GLN A 187 17.80 -9.55 -19.80
C GLN A 187 19.18 -10.12 -19.52
N ASN A 188 19.68 -9.95 -18.29
CA ASN A 188 20.91 -10.59 -17.86
C ASN A 188 20.60 -12.04 -17.44
N PRO A 189 21.17 -13.07 -18.07
CA PRO A 189 20.91 -14.46 -17.71
C PRO A 189 21.40 -14.83 -16.30
N GLU A 190 22.38 -14.11 -15.75
CA GLU A 190 22.97 -14.41 -14.44
C GLU A 190 22.10 -13.90 -13.28
N ASP A 191 21.70 -12.63 -13.33
CA ASP A 191 20.98 -11.97 -12.24
C ASP A 191 19.46 -12.14 -12.30
N LYS A 192 18.93 -12.72 -13.40
CA LYS A 192 17.49 -12.72 -13.78
C LYS A 192 16.86 -11.33 -13.87
N ASP A 193 17.65 -10.27 -13.71
CA ASP A 193 17.23 -8.89 -13.79
C ASP A 193 17.28 -8.38 -15.23
N ARG A 194 16.49 -7.35 -15.51
CA ARG A 194 16.42 -6.69 -16.81
C ARG A 194 17.02 -5.30 -16.70
N VAL A 195 17.94 -4.98 -17.60
CA VAL A 195 18.51 -3.63 -17.72
C VAL A 195 17.82 -2.92 -18.87
N LEU A 196 17.28 -1.74 -18.57
CA LEU A 196 16.51 -0.91 -19.48
C LEU A 196 17.41 0.16 -20.07
N PHE A 197 17.43 0.28 -21.39
CA PHE A 197 18.20 1.27 -22.13
C PHE A 197 17.29 2.17 -22.96
N PRO A 198 17.67 3.44 -23.13
CA PRO A 198 16.98 4.30 -24.08
C PRO A 198 17.12 3.75 -25.50
N ARG A 199 16.03 3.80 -26.28
CA ARG A 199 16.04 3.36 -27.68
C ARG A 199 16.87 4.28 -28.59
N GLY A 200 17.06 5.54 -28.20
CA GLY A 200 17.75 6.54 -29.02
C GLY A 200 16.86 7.08 -30.14
N GLU A 201 17.47 7.65 -31.17
CA GLU A 201 16.76 8.22 -32.30
C GLU A 201 16.19 7.14 -33.23
N THR A 202 14.95 7.34 -33.68
CA THR A 202 14.34 6.49 -34.70
C THR A 202 14.87 6.89 -36.07
N PHE A 203 15.33 5.92 -36.85
CA PHE A 203 15.75 6.12 -38.24
C PHE A 203 14.94 5.20 -39.15
N LEU A 204 14.61 5.70 -40.34
CA LEU A 204 13.89 4.94 -41.35
C LEU A 204 14.88 4.01 -42.06
N VAL A 205 14.57 2.71 -42.13
CA VAL A 205 15.40 1.71 -42.81
C VAL A 205 14.57 1.07 -43.90
N GLU A 206 15.08 1.09 -45.13
CA GLU A 206 14.54 0.29 -46.23
C GLU A 206 15.05 -1.15 -46.07
N LEU A 207 14.14 -2.11 -46.13
CA LEU A 207 14.47 -3.54 -46.17
C LEU A 207 14.77 -3.91 -47.62
N ASP A 208 16.01 -4.31 -47.88
CA ASP A 208 16.46 -4.91 -49.16
C ASP A 208 16.14 -6.41 -49.21
#